data_AF-A0A8I2YFV9-F1
#
_entry.id   AF-A0A8I2YFV9-F1
#
_cell.length_a   1.000
_cell.length_b   1.000
_cell.length_c   1.000
_cell.angle_alpha   90.00
_cell.angle_beta   90.00
_cell.angle_gamma   90.00
#
_symmetry.space_group_name_H-M   'P 1'
#
loop_
_entity.id
_entity.type
_entity.pdbx_description
1 polymer ?
#
loop_
_entity_poly.entity_id
_entity_poly.type
_entity_poly.pdbx_seq_one_letter_code
_entity_poly.pdbx_strand_id
1 'polypeptide(L)'
;MILITSKNKPLLRAPKGTVVRKLTLKAYEAEINKLYNIVEASAEAPDGMAGPSAWTSEVLEEWLLEHASAISSTSSVNPTADLFAQGFDSLSVTYLRNRILGALRKSPDPEIKKAAAHVPPNVVFDNPTIQLLSARISALVAGDGGGQGVNFIEQHKQAMQAMIEKYSVGLHGPADGVLPSSQLIEPAVVLLTGTTGGLGSFLLSELLKSPAVQRVYAFNRPSSTKSIGERQKSAFKARGLQIDLLESNKLVYIEADASQQKCGLSPARYEEIRNSVTVIIHNAWRLDFNMAISSFEENIRGSRNLVDLALDSPHKQNVRFLFTSSVGAAQGWDNLKGPFPEEVMEKANTPPSG
;
A
#
# COMPACT_ATOMS: atom_id res chain seq x y z
N MET A 1 3.63 -9.06 14.83
CA MET A 1 3.02 -10.36 15.20
C MET A 1 1.61 -10.12 15.71
N ILE A 2 0.63 -10.90 15.25
CA ILE A 2 -0.75 -10.80 15.71
C ILE A 2 -1.16 -12.18 16.23
N LEU A 3 -1.56 -12.26 17.50
CA LEU A 3 -2.13 -13.46 18.11
C LEU A 3 -3.64 -13.29 18.17
N ILE A 4 -4.38 -14.11 17.43
CA ILE A 4 -5.84 -14.10 17.44
C ILE A 4 -6.32 -15.08 18.51
N THR A 5 -7.22 -14.63 19.39
CA THR A 5 -7.79 -15.47 20.43
C THR A 5 -8.71 -16.53 19.84
N SER A 6 -8.66 -17.76 20.37
CA SER A 6 -9.61 -18.80 19.99
C SER A 6 -10.93 -18.65 20.77
N LYS A 7 -12.03 -19.11 20.19
CA LYS A 7 -13.34 -19.14 20.86
C LYS A 7 -13.30 -19.88 22.20
N ASN A 8 -12.42 -20.87 22.31
CA ASN A 8 -12.25 -21.72 23.49
C ASN A 8 -11.36 -21.08 24.57
N LYS A 9 -10.74 -19.92 24.29
CA LYS A 9 -9.85 -19.22 25.22
C LYS A 9 -10.05 -17.70 25.11
N PRO A 10 -11.24 -17.12 25.36
CA PRO A 10 -11.44 -15.69 25.16
C PRO A 10 -10.54 -14.81 26.05
N LEU A 11 -10.35 -13.54 25.68
CA LEU A 11 -9.68 -12.56 26.56
C LEU A 11 -10.41 -12.51 27.90
N LEU A 12 -9.67 -12.61 29.01
CA LEU A 12 -10.27 -12.59 30.34
C LEU A 12 -10.83 -11.20 30.63
N ARG A 13 -12.07 -11.14 31.13
CA ARG A 13 -12.80 -9.89 31.39
C ARG A 13 -13.18 -9.78 32.86
N ALA A 14 -13.15 -8.57 33.39
CA ALA A 14 -13.69 -8.24 34.71
C ALA A 14 -15.23 -8.21 34.68
N PRO A 15 -15.93 -8.17 35.83
CA PRO A 15 -17.40 -8.09 35.88
C PRO A 15 -17.99 -6.92 35.07
N LYS A 16 -17.24 -5.83 34.92
CA LYS A 16 -17.59 -4.66 34.09
C LYS A 16 -17.31 -4.81 32.59
N GLY A 17 -17.01 -6.01 32.10
CA GLY A 17 -16.76 -6.31 30.69
C GLY A 17 -15.38 -5.90 30.15
N THR A 18 -14.57 -5.14 30.90
CA THR A 18 -13.21 -4.73 30.50
C THR A 18 -12.21 -5.89 30.53
N VAL A 19 -11.28 -5.94 29.58
CA VAL A 19 -10.23 -6.98 29.54
C VAL A 19 -9.22 -6.81 30.69
N VAL A 20 -8.93 -7.90 31.40
CA VAL A 20 -7.95 -7.93 32.50
C VAL A 20 -6.57 -8.27 31.93
N ARG A 21 -5.86 -7.24 31.43
CA ARG A 21 -4.60 -7.38 30.67
C ARG A 21 -3.59 -8.33 31.29
N LYS A 22 -3.27 -8.20 32.59
CA LYS A 22 -2.26 -9.04 33.27
C LYS A 22 -2.62 -10.53 33.26
N LEU A 23 -3.87 -10.85 33.58
CA LEU A 23 -4.35 -12.24 33.58
C LEU A 23 -4.44 -12.80 32.17
N THR A 24 -4.90 -12.00 31.21
CA THR A 24 -4.98 -12.38 29.80
C THR A 24 -3.60 -12.67 29.22
N LEU A 25 -2.61 -11.82 29.48
CA LEU A 25 -1.22 -12.04 29.04
C LEU A 25 -0.64 -13.32 29.65
N LYS A 26 -0.87 -13.56 30.94
CA LYS A 26 -0.44 -14.81 31.61
C LYS A 26 -1.14 -16.03 31.01
N ALA A 27 -2.44 -15.93 30.73
CA ALA A 27 -3.20 -17.03 30.13
C ALA A 27 -2.66 -17.37 28.73
N TYR A 28 -2.19 -16.38 27.98
CA TYR A 28 -1.67 -16.52 26.62
C TYR A 28 -0.14 -16.62 26.52
N GLU A 29 0.55 -16.76 27.66
CA GLU A 29 2.00 -16.73 27.73
C GLU A 29 2.65 -17.78 26.81
N ALA A 30 2.11 -18.99 26.77
CA ALA A 30 2.63 -20.05 25.91
C ALA A 30 2.49 -19.74 24.41
N GLU A 31 1.35 -19.21 23.98
CA GLU A 31 1.13 -18.84 22.58
C GLU A 31 1.94 -17.61 22.18
N ILE A 32 2.08 -16.64 23.09
CA ILE A 32 2.94 -15.47 22.91
C ILE A 32 4.39 -15.94 22.76
N ASN A 33 4.87 -16.80 23.67
CA ASN A 33 6.23 -17.35 23.61
C ASN A 33 6.44 -18.21 22.36
N LYS A 34 5.45 -19.00 21.92
CA LYS A 34 5.52 -19.74 20.66
C LYS A 34 5.66 -18.81 19.45
N LEU A 35 4.92 -17.70 19.44
CA LEU A 35 5.04 -16.67 18.41
C LEU A 35 6.43 -16.04 18.41
N TYR A 36 6.98 -15.71 19.58
CA TYR A 36 8.35 -15.26 19.72
C TYR A 36 9.36 -16.30 19.23
N ASN A 37 9.17 -17.59 19.56
CA ASN A 37 10.05 -18.67 19.12
C ASN A 37 9.98 -18.90 17.60
N ILE A 38 8.83 -18.73 16.96
CA ILE A 38 8.71 -18.78 15.48
C ILE A 38 9.48 -17.62 14.84
N VAL A 39 9.41 -16.44 15.46
CA VAL A 39 10.16 -15.25 15.02
C VAL A 39 11.66 -15.43 15.25
N GLU A 40 12.08 -16.06 16.35
CA GLU A 40 13.48 -16.41 16.60
C GLU A 40 13.97 -17.51 15.65
N ALA A 41 13.17 -18.54 15.38
CA ALA A 41 13.46 -19.56 14.37
C ALA A 41 13.55 -18.96 12.96
N SER A 42 12.85 -17.85 12.68
CA SER A 42 13.01 -17.13 11.41
C SER A 42 14.31 -16.32 11.29
N ALA A 43 15.00 -16.09 12.41
CA ALA A 43 16.37 -15.56 12.41
C ALA A 43 17.42 -16.66 12.16
N GLU A 44 16.99 -17.93 12.14
CA GLU A 44 17.78 -19.02 11.60
C GLU A 44 17.64 -18.99 10.08
N ALA A 45 18.78 -18.84 9.41
CA ALA A 45 18.83 -18.98 7.97
C ALA A 45 18.40 -20.40 7.57
N PRO A 46 17.93 -20.63 6.33
CA PRO A 46 17.76 -21.98 5.81
C PRO A 46 19.03 -22.81 6.07
N ASP A 47 18.88 -24.11 6.37
CA ASP A 47 20.00 -25.01 6.64
C ASP A 47 21.14 -24.77 5.62
N GLY A 48 22.29 -24.28 6.11
CA GLY A 48 23.49 -24.03 5.30
C GLY A 48 23.80 -22.58 4.90
N MET A 49 22.91 -21.60 5.10
CA MET A 49 23.21 -20.19 4.82
C MET A 49 23.92 -19.52 6.01
N ALA A 50 25.23 -19.30 5.88
CA ALA A 50 26.01 -18.52 6.84
C ALA A 50 25.65 -17.02 6.78
N GLY A 51 26.09 -16.25 7.78
CA GLY A 51 26.08 -14.79 7.67
C GLY A 51 26.97 -14.30 6.51
N PRO A 52 26.85 -13.03 6.09
CA PRO A 52 27.66 -12.49 5.01
C PRO A 52 29.16 -12.55 5.35
N SER A 53 30.00 -12.79 4.36
CA SER A 53 31.47 -12.89 4.54
C SER A 53 32.12 -11.56 4.91
N ALA A 54 31.50 -10.45 4.51
CA ALA A 54 31.85 -9.09 4.87
C ALA A 54 30.59 -8.21 4.95
N TRP A 55 30.67 -7.11 5.67
CA TRP A 55 29.55 -6.17 5.86
C TRP A 55 29.66 -4.96 4.94
N THR A 56 30.22 -5.14 3.74
CA THR A 56 30.25 -4.10 2.69
C THR A 56 28.95 -4.12 1.89
N SER A 57 28.65 -3.03 1.18
CA SER A 57 27.41 -2.90 0.41
C SER A 57 27.25 -4.00 -0.64
N GLU A 58 28.33 -4.39 -1.32
CA GLU A 58 28.32 -5.37 -2.41
C GLU A 58 28.01 -6.77 -1.88
N VAL A 59 28.71 -7.19 -0.81
CA VAL A 59 28.53 -8.51 -0.20
C VAL A 59 27.16 -8.62 0.47
N LEU A 60 26.70 -7.54 1.12
CA LEU A 60 25.37 -7.49 1.70
C LEU A 60 24.28 -7.52 0.64
N GLU A 61 24.49 -6.91 -0.53
CA GLU A 61 23.52 -6.95 -1.63
C GLU A 61 23.31 -8.40 -2.09
N GLU A 62 24.38 -9.14 -2.39
CA GLU A 62 24.30 -10.56 -2.77
C GLU A 62 23.61 -11.41 -1.70
N TRP A 63 24.03 -11.27 -0.43
CA TRP A 63 23.48 -12.02 0.70
C TRP A 63 22.00 -11.71 0.93
N LEU A 64 21.61 -10.44 0.89
CA LEU A 64 20.22 -10.04 1.03
C LEU A 64 19.37 -10.52 -0.15
N LEU A 65 19.93 -10.60 -1.35
CA LEU A 65 19.22 -11.08 -2.54
C LEU A 65 18.88 -12.57 -2.43
N GLU A 66 19.83 -13.38 -1.94
CA GLU A 66 19.58 -14.80 -1.64
C GLU A 66 18.47 -14.95 -0.59
N HIS A 67 18.54 -14.19 0.49
CA HIS A 67 17.53 -14.26 1.54
C HIS A 67 16.16 -13.74 1.11
N ALA A 68 16.13 -12.65 0.36
CA ALA A 68 14.91 -12.09 -0.22
C ALA A 68 14.26 -13.12 -1.17
N SER A 69 15.05 -13.75 -2.03
CA SER A 69 14.57 -14.79 -2.96
C SER A 69 14.04 -16.01 -2.22
N ALA A 70 14.66 -16.40 -1.10
CA ALA A 70 14.19 -17.50 -0.26
C ALA A 70 12.90 -17.18 0.55
N ILE A 71 12.57 -15.90 0.75
CA ILE A 71 11.32 -15.47 1.40
C ILE A 71 10.21 -15.29 0.35
N SER A 72 10.59 -14.80 -0.82
CA SER A 72 9.65 -14.54 -1.90
C SER A 72 9.05 -15.83 -2.46
N SER A 73 7.79 -15.76 -2.86
CA SER A 73 7.16 -16.82 -3.68
C SER A 73 7.58 -16.73 -5.16
N THR A 74 8.35 -15.71 -5.54
CA THR A 74 8.86 -15.47 -6.90
C THR A 74 10.35 -15.84 -6.98
N SER A 75 10.74 -16.57 -8.03
CA SER A 75 12.08 -17.17 -8.15
C SER A 75 13.22 -16.18 -8.41
N SER A 76 12.94 -14.89 -8.64
CA SER A 76 13.96 -13.88 -8.92
C SER A 76 13.57 -12.51 -8.39
N VAL A 77 14.30 -12.02 -7.38
CA VAL A 77 14.17 -10.65 -6.86
C VAL A 77 15.17 -9.75 -7.58
N ASN A 78 14.71 -8.62 -8.11
CA ASN A 78 15.54 -7.58 -8.72
C ASN A 78 16.06 -6.63 -7.61
N PRO A 79 17.38 -6.38 -7.53
CA PRO A 79 17.99 -5.60 -6.45
C PRO A 79 17.64 -4.11 -6.45
N THR A 80 17.28 -3.56 -7.61
CA THR A 80 16.99 -2.13 -7.80
C THR A 80 15.50 -1.83 -7.85
N ALA A 81 14.66 -2.87 -8.04
CA ALA A 81 13.22 -2.73 -8.00
C ALA A 81 12.69 -2.74 -6.56
N ASP A 82 11.56 -2.08 -6.35
CA ASP A 82 10.88 -2.04 -5.06
C ASP A 82 10.43 -3.43 -4.61
N LEU A 83 10.79 -3.85 -3.40
CA LEU A 83 10.47 -5.17 -2.84
C LEU A 83 8.96 -5.39 -2.73
N PHE A 84 8.19 -4.35 -2.40
CA PHE A 84 6.74 -4.44 -2.21
C PHE A 84 5.99 -4.50 -3.53
N ALA A 85 6.53 -3.92 -4.61
CA ALA A 85 6.06 -4.15 -5.97
C ALA A 85 6.33 -5.59 -6.44
N GLN A 86 7.40 -6.20 -5.91
CA GLN A 86 7.79 -7.59 -6.19
C GLN A 86 7.08 -8.64 -5.31
N GLY A 87 6.09 -8.22 -4.50
CA GLY A 87 5.24 -9.13 -3.72
C GLY A 87 5.64 -9.30 -2.26
N PHE A 88 6.57 -8.51 -1.74
CA PHE A 88 6.86 -8.49 -0.30
C PHE A 88 5.70 -7.87 0.48
N ASP A 89 5.35 -8.49 1.61
CA ASP A 89 4.39 -8.00 2.58
C ASP A 89 5.06 -7.79 3.95
N SER A 90 4.27 -7.39 4.96
CA SER A 90 4.80 -7.14 6.31
C SER A 90 5.41 -8.40 6.97
N LEU A 91 4.98 -9.60 6.57
CA LEU A 91 5.54 -10.85 7.07
C LEU A 91 6.90 -11.10 6.43
N SER A 92 7.01 -10.94 5.10
CA SER A 92 8.30 -11.01 4.38
C SER A 92 9.32 -10.00 4.93
N VAL A 93 8.88 -8.78 5.23
CA VAL A 93 9.71 -7.75 5.90
C VAL A 93 10.18 -8.21 7.28
N THR A 94 9.28 -8.78 8.08
CA THR A 94 9.63 -9.29 9.41
C THR A 94 10.71 -10.37 9.31
N TYR A 95 10.57 -11.31 8.38
CA TYR A 95 11.56 -12.36 8.16
C TYR A 95 12.90 -11.82 7.69
N LEU A 96 12.91 -10.93 6.69
CA LEU A 96 14.16 -10.36 6.18
C LEU A 96 14.91 -9.57 7.26
N ARG A 97 14.18 -8.76 8.05
CA ARG A 97 14.75 -8.04 9.19
C ARG A 97 15.31 -8.98 10.26
N ASN A 98 14.61 -10.08 10.57
CA ASN A 98 15.08 -11.03 11.57
C ASN A 98 16.34 -11.77 11.12
N ARG A 99 16.47 -12.08 9.82
CA ARG A 99 17.69 -12.66 9.25
C ARG A 99 18.87 -11.71 9.38
N ILE A 100 18.68 -10.41 9.08
CA ILE A 100 19.71 -9.37 9.30
C ILE A 100 20.12 -9.33 10.78
N LEU A 101 19.15 -9.25 11.69
CA LEU A 101 19.41 -9.24 13.13
C LEU A 101 20.11 -10.52 13.62
N GLY A 102 19.72 -11.68 13.09
CA GLY A 102 20.33 -12.97 13.39
C GLY A 102 21.79 -13.01 12.97
N ALA A 103 22.10 -12.58 11.74
CA ALA A 103 23.46 -12.50 11.22
C ALA A 103 24.33 -11.54 12.04
N LEU A 104 23.83 -10.35 12.38
CA LEU A 104 24.55 -9.37 13.22
C LEU A 104 24.84 -9.96 14.62
N ARG A 105 23.84 -10.57 15.27
CA ARG A 105 23.98 -11.13 16.62
C ARG A 105 24.90 -12.34 16.70
N LYS A 106 25.00 -13.12 15.61
CA LYS A 106 25.90 -14.28 15.49
C LYS A 106 27.32 -13.90 15.05
N SER A 107 27.56 -12.64 14.69
CA SER A 107 28.89 -12.18 14.28
C SER A 107 29.94 -12.42 15.38
N PRO A 108 31.15 -12.91 15.04
CA PRO A 108 32.25 -13.02 15.97
C PRO A 108 32.80 -11.64 16.38
N ASP A 109 32.60 -10.61 15.55
CA ASP A 109 33.04 -9.25 15.81
C ASP A 109 32.10 -8.53 16.80
N PRO A 110 32.60 -8.06 17.97
CA PRO A 110 31.81 -7.35 18.96
C PRO A 110 31.17 -6.04 18.46
N GLU A 111 31.81 -5.29 17.56
CA GLU A 111 31.27 -4.02 17.06
C GLU A 111 30.11 -4.27 16.10
N ILE A 112 30.24 -5.28 15.25
CA ILE A 112 29.15 -5.75 14.36
C ILE A 112 27.96 -6.24 15.20
N LYS A 113 28.23 -6.97 16.29
CA LYS A 113 27.19 -7.43 17.21
C LYS A 113 26.41 -6.28 17.85
N LYS A 114 27.07 -5.17 18.18
CA LYS A 114 26.42 -3.95 18.72
C LYS A 114 25.53 -3.27 17.68
N ALA A 115 25.85 -3.35 16.39
CA ALA A 115 25.03 -2.76 15.33
C ALA A 115 23.60 -3.35 15.31
N ALA A 116 23.40 -4.59 15.77
CA ALA A 116 22.07 -5.21 15.89
C ALA A 116 21.08 -4.39 16.74
N ALA A 117 21.57 -3.68 17.77
CA ALA A 117 20.73 -2.84 18.63
C ALA A 117 20.28 -1.55 17.93
N HIS A 118 20.98 -1.15 16.86
CA HIS A 118 20.75 0.09 16.13
C HIS A 118 19.95 -0.12 14.83
N VAL A 119 19.57 -1.37 14.50
CA VAL A 119 18.72 -1.65 13.33
C VAL A 119 17.27 -1.29 13.64
N PRO A 120 16.71 -0.25 13.00
CA PRO A 120 15.37 0.21 13.34
C PRO A 120 14.29 -0.82 12.95
N PRO A 121 13.11 -0.80 13.61
CA PRO A 121 12.01 -1.71 13.30
C PRO A 121 11.54 -1.63 11.84
N ASN A 122 11.56 -0.44 11.25
CA ASN A 122 11.12 -0.11 9.90
C ASN A 122 12.25 -0.12 8.85
N VAL A 123 13.46 -0.63 9.16
CA VAL A 123 14.63 -0.53 8.26
C VAL A 123 14.39 -1.00 6.82
N VAL A 124 13.61 -2.07 6.63
CA VAL A 124 13.32 -2.63 5.29
C VAL A 124 12.26 -1.79 4.57
N PHE A 125 11.34 -1.18 5.30
CA PHE A 125 10.36 -0.27 4.72
C PHE A 125 11.02 1.05 4.25
N ASP A 126 11.95 1.57 5.05
CA ASP A 126 12.68 2.80 4.73
C ASP A 126 13.68 2.63 3.58
N ASN A 127 14.07 1.38 3.30
CA ASN A 127 15.05 1.03 2.27
C ASN A 127 14.43 -0.04 1.36
N PRO A 128 13.48 0.34 0.50
CA PRO A 128 12.57 -0.61 -0.15
C PRO A 128 13.19 -1.38 -1.32
N THR A 129 14.49 -1.25 -1.58
CA THR A 129 15.24 -2.04 -2.57
C THR A 129 16.40 -2.76 -1.87
N ILE A 130 16.87 -3.88 -2.41
CA ILE A 130 18.01 -4.60 -1.82
C ILE A 130 19.26 -3.71 -1.79
N GLN A 131 19.48 -2.92 -2.84
CA GLN A 131 20.59 -1.99 -2.93
C GLN A 131 20.57 -0.90 -1.84
N LEU A 132 19.41 -0.31 -1.55
CA LEU A 132 19.30 0.68 -0.48
C LEU A 132 19.48 0.02 0.90
N LEU A 133 18.91 -1.17 1.07
CA LEU A 133 18.99 -1.91 2.32
C LEU A 133 20.42 -2.36 2.63
N SER A 134 21.17 -2.86 1.64
CA SER A 134 22.57 -3.26 1.79
C SER A 134 23.44 -2.07 2.20
N ALA A 135 23.32 -0.94 1.49
CA ALA A 135 24.02 0.29 1.82
C ALA A 135 23.70 0.78 3.24
N ARG A 136 22.44 0.71 3.65
CA ARG A 136 22.00 1.11 5.00
C ARG A 136 22.61 0.23 6.09
N ILE A 137 22.57 -1.09 5.93
CA ILE A 137 23.14 -2.03 6.91
C ILE A 137 24.67 -1.87 6.97
N SER A 138 25.34 -1.72 5.82
CA SER A 138 26.79 -1.44 5.75
C SER A 138 27.15 -0.19 6.55
N ALA A 139 26.40 0.91 6.37
CA ALA A 139 26.65 2.17 7.09
C ALA A 139 26.41 2.04 8.60
N LEU A 140 25.39 1.27 9.03
CA LEU A 140 25.13 1.01 10.44
C LEU A 140 26.26 0.22 11.11
N VAL A 141 26.83 -0.75 10.40
CA VAL A 141 27.97 -1.54 10.89
C VAL A 141 29.25 -0.71 10.95
N ALA A 142 29.46 0.21 10.01
CA ALA A 142 30.61 1.12 9.99
C ALA A 142 30.60 2.17 11.13
N GLY A 143 29.50 2.31 11.88
CA GLY A 143 29.39 3.26 12.99
C GLY A 143 28.93 4.66 12.59
N ASP A 144 28.56 4.89 11.33
CA ASP A 144 28.08 6.19 10.81
C ASP A 144 26.61 6.50 11.20
N GLY A 145 26.05 5.78 12.17
CA GLY A 145 24.62 5.79 12.52
C GLY A 145 24.11 7.01 13.30
N GLY A 146 24.97 7.97 13.67
CA GLY A 146 24.65 9.02 14.65
C GLY A 146 23.92 10.28 14.15
N GLY A 147 23.76 10.50 12.84
CA GLY A 147 23.37 11.82 12.31
C GLY A 147 22.02 11.94 11.56
N GLN A 148 21.23 10.87 11.42
CA GLN A 148 20.26 10.78 10.31
C GLN A 148 18.80 11.16 10.58
N GLY A 149 18.40 11.46 11.82
CA GLY A 149 17.00 11.83 12.11
C GLY A 149 16.51 13.08 11.36
N VAL A 150 17.39 14.07 11.15
CA VAL A 150 17.08 15.30 10.39
C VAL A 150 17.17 15.06 8.87
N ASN A 151 18.03 14.14 8.42
CA ASN A 151 18.22 13.81 7.00
C ASN A 151 17.02 13.02 6.44
N PHE A 152 16.39 12.15 7.23
CA PHE A 152 15.23 11.36 6.80
C PHE A 152 13.99 12.22 6.46
N ILE A 153 13.68 13.23 7.28
CA ILE A 153 12.53 14.12 7.03
C ILE A 153 12.74 14.90 5.72
N GLU A 154 13.94 15.42 5.49
CA GLU A 154 14.25 16.16 4.26
C GLU A 154 14.28 15.24 3.04
N GLN A 155 14.82 14.02 3.15
CA GLN A 155 14.73 13.02 2.08
C GLN A 155 13.28 12.64 1.75
N HIS A 156 12.43 12.46 2.76
CA HIS A 156 11.01 12.18 2.57
C HIS A 156 10.29 13.33 1.83
N LYS A 157 10.56 14.58 2.22
CA LYS A 157 10.05 15.77 1.52
C LYS A 157 10.52 15.83 0.07
N GLN A 158 11.81 15.58 -0.18
CA GLN A 158 12.36 15.57 -1.53
C GLN A 158 11.72 14.47 -2.39
N ALA A 159 11.50 13.27 -1.84
CA ALA A 159 10.81 12.20 -2.54
C ALA A 159 9.34 12.57 -2.86
N MET A 160 8.62 13.22 -1.93
CA MET A 160 7.27 13.75 -2.19
C MET A 160 7.28 14.80 -3.31
N GLN A 161 8.20 15.75 -3.24
CA GLN A 161 8.31 16.81 -4.24
C GLN A 161 8.64 16.23 -5.64
N ALA A 162 9.54 15.26 -5.71
CA ALA A 162 9.87 14.57 -6.95
C ALA A 162 8.66 13.84 -7.58
N MET A 163 7.82 13.20 -6.75
CA MET A 163 6.58 12.59 -7.23
C MET A 163 5.59 13.63 -7.75
N ILE A 164 5.43 14.75 -7.04
CA ILE A 164 4.55 15.85 -7.46
C ILE A 164 5.02 16.39 -8.82
N GLU A 165 6.31 16.73 -8.96
CA GLU A 165 6.88 17.26 -10.20
C GLU A 165 6.71 16.28 -11.35
N LYS A 166 7.00 14.99 -11.13
CA LYS A 166 6.89 13.94 -12.14
C LYS A 166 5.46 13.73 -12.63
N TYR A 167 4.49 13.71 -11.71
CA TYR A 167 3.11 13.33 -12.02
C TYR A 167 2.14 14.49 -12.21
N SER A 168 2.57 15.74 -12.01
CA SER A 168 1.74 16.92 -12.28
C SER A 168 1.92 17.50 -13.68
N VAL A 169 2.89 17.00 -14.47
CA VAL A 169 3.17 17.49 -15.83
C VAL A 169 1.92 17.42 -16.72
N GLY A 170 1.52 18.54 -17.33
CA GLY A 170 0.37 18.58 -18.23
C GLY A 170 -0.99 18.62 -17.54
N LEU A 171 -1.04 18.64 -16.20
CA LEU A 171 -2.25 19.02 -15.48
C LEU A 171 -2.39 20.53 -15.56
N HIS A 172 -3.31 20.99 -16.41
CA HIS A 172 -3.64 22.40 -16.55
C HIS A 172 -5.06 22.63 -16.03
N GLY A 173 -5.20 23.47 -15.01
CA GLY A 173 -6.48 23.92 -14.48
C GLY A 173 -6.63 25.43 -14.65
N PRO A 174 -7.86 25.97 -14.50
CA PRO A 174 -8.06 27.41 -14.29
C PRO A 174 -7.18 27.89 -13.15
N ALA A 175 -6.50 29.03 -13.32
CA ALA A 175 -5.58 29.58 -12.31
C ALA A 175 -6.28 29.97 -10.99
N ASP A 176 -7.60 30.13 -11.03
CA ASP A 176 -8.46 30.43 -9.89
C ASP A 176 -9.14 29.18 -9.29
N GLY A 177 -8.89 27.99 -9.86
CA GLY A 177 -9.52 26.73 -9.44
C GLY A 177 -11.03 26.66 -9.73
N VAL A 178 -11.60 27.64 -10.45
CA VAL A 178 -13.03 27.69 -10.73
C VAL A 178 -13.31 27.00 -12.06
N LEU A 179 -13.86 25.79 -11.98
CA LEU A 179 -14.39 25.12 -13.17
C LEU A 179 -15.72 25.81 -13.57
N PRO A 180 -15.94 26.09 -14.88
CA PRO A 180 -17.25 26.50 -15.34
C PRO A 180 -18.29 25.46 -14.92
N SER A 181 -19.49 25.92 -14.52
CA SER A 181 -20.59 25.07 -14.05
C SER A 181 -20.79 23.85 -14.96
N SER A 182 -20.28 22.69 -14.53
CA SER A 182 -20.38 21.46 -15.31
C SER A 182 -21.76 20.86 -15.11
N GLN A 183 -22.52 20.76 -16.21
CA GLN A 183 -23.79 20.05 -16.20
C GLN A 183 -23.51 18.56 -15.99
N LEU A 184 -24.26 17.95 -15.07
CA LEU A 184 -24.23 16.50 -14.89
C LEU A 184 -24.69 15.84 -16.20
N ILE A 185 -23.88 14.93 -16.73
CA ILE A 185 -24.30 14.08 -17.86
C ILE A 185 -25.13 12.95 -17.27
N GLU A 186 -26.42 12.95 -17.61
CA GLU A 186 -27.36 11.90 -17.27
C GLU A 186 -27.81 11.12 -18.52
N PRO A 187 -28.02 9.78 -18.39
CA PRO A 187 -27.72 8.97 -17.21
C PRO A 187 -26.21 8.73 -17.04
N ALA A 188 -25.76 8.55 -15.79
CA ALA A 188 -24.34 8.44 -15.47
C ALA A 188 -23.73 7.10 -15.93
N VAL A 189 -22.51 7.16 -16.43
CA VAL A 189 -21.66 6.01 -16.73
C VAL A 189 -20.44 6.09 -15.82
N VAL A 190 -20.36 5.15 -14.88
CA VAL A 190 -19.42 5.21 -13.77
C VAL A 190 -18.30 4.21 -13.95
N LEU A 191 -17.04 4.66 -13.88
CA LEU A 191 -15.90 3.77 -13.67
C LEU A 191 -15.57 3.76 -12.19
N LEU A 192 -15.73 2.61 -11.54
CA LEU A 192 -15.42 2.43 -10.12
C LEU A 192 -14.25 1.47 -9.97
N THR A 193 -13.15 1.96 -9.39
CA THR A 193 -12.00 1.12 -9.09
C THR A 193 -12.14 0.42 -7.73
N GLY A 194 -11.71 -0.83 -7.63
CA GLY A 194 -11.60 -1.53 -6.34
C GLY A 194 -12.95 -1.99 -5.76
N THR A 195 -13.89 -2.37 -6.62
CA THR A 195 -15.24 -2.87 -6.25
C THR A 195 -15.26 -4.11 -5.36
N THR A 196 -14.18 -4.89 -5.31
CA THR A 196 -14.03 -6.06 -4.43
C THR A 196 -13.54 -5.70 -3.01
N GLY A 197 -13.11 -4.45 -2.82
CA GLY A 197 -12.64 -3.91 -1.54
C GLY A 197 -13.76 -3.57 -0.57
N GLY A 198 -13.38 -3.15 0.65
CA GLY A 198 -14.27 -2.76 1.74
C GLY A 198 -15.40 -1.82 1.30
N LEU A 199 -15.04 -0.56 1.03
CA LEU A 199 -15.97 0.49 0.59
C LEU A 199 -16.49 0.24 -0.83
N GLY A 200 -15.62 -0.20 -1.74
CA GLY A 200 -15.96 -0.40 -3.15
C GLY A 200 -17.12 -1.36 -3.39
N SER A 201 -17.30 -2.39 -2.56
CA SER A 201 -18.46 -3.30 -2.68
C SER A 201 -19.79 -2.62 -2.36
N PHE A 202 -19.83 -1.75 -1.35
CA PHE A 202 -21.02 -0.98 -1.01
C PHE A 202 -21.32 0.08 -2.06
N LEU A 203 -20.29 0.81 -2.53
CA LEU A 203 -20.44 1.76 -3.64
C LEU A 203 -21.01 1.09 -4.88
N LEU A 204 -20.49 -0.08 -5.26
CA LEU A 204 -21.01 -0.83 -6.40
C LEU A 204 -22.50 -1.21 -6.21
N SER A 205 -22.86 -1.71 -5.02
CA SER A 205 -24.25 -2.06 -4.70
C SER A 205 -25.19 -0.87 -4.89
N GLU A 206 -24.83 0.31 -4.37
CA GLU A 206 -25.67 1.51 -4.48
C GLU A 206 -25.75 2.05 -5.91
N LEU A 207 -24.63 2.04 -6.65
CA LEU A 207 -24.61 2.44 -8.05
C LEU A 207 -25.50 1.55 -8.93
N LEU A 208 -25.51 0.24 -8.69
CA LEU A 208 -26.32 -0.70 -9.49
C LEU A 208 -27.83 -0.53 -9.24
N LYS A 209 -28.22 -0.19 -7.99
CA LYS A 209 -29.62 0.11 -7.63
C LYS A 209 -30.10 1.46 -8.19
N SER A 210 -29.20 2.42 -8.35
CA SER A 210 -29.57 3.78 -8.75
C SER A 210 -30.12 3.84 -10.18
N PRO A 211 -31.33 4.40 -10.42
CA PRO A 211 -31.87 4.58 -11.76
C PRO A 211 -31.12 5.66 -12.56
N ALA A 212 -30.42 6.58 -11.89
CA ALA A 212 -29.61 7.61 -12.52
C ALA A 212 -28.31 7.05 -13.15
N VAL A 213 -27.94 5.81 -12.84
CA VAL A 213 -26.75 5.14 -13.38
C VAL A 213 -27.16 4.19 -14.50
N GLN A 214 -26.62 4.43 -15.69
CA GLN A 214 -26.82 3.58 -16.87
C GLN A 214 -25.85 2.39 -16.89
N ARG A 215 -24.59 2.61 -16.50
CA ARG A 215 -23.54 1.60 -16.58
C ARG A 215 -22.50 1.80 -15.48
N VAL A 216 -21.96 0.69 -14.98
CA VAL A 216 -20.84 0.67 -14.04
C VAL A 216 -19.73 -0.23 -14.59
N TYR A 217 -18.59 0.37 -14.93
CA TYR A 217 -17.34 -0.34 -15.18
C TYR A 217 -16.68 -0.66 -13.84
N ALA A 218 -16.79 -1.91 -13.39
CA ALA A 218 -16.12 -2.42 -12.21
C ALA A 218 -14.66 -2.74 -12.54
N PHE A 219 -13.77 -1.77 -12.29
CA PHE A 219 -12.35 -1.83 -12.63
C PHE A 219 -11.53 -2.42 -11.49
N ASN A 220 -10.90 -3.57 -11.72
CA ASN A 220 -10.10 -4.26 -10.72
C ASN A 220 -8.83 -4.83 -11.34
N ARG A 221 -7.79 -4.96 -10.52
CA ARG A 221 -6.56 -5.65 -10.93
C ARG A 221 -6.83 -7.13 -11.23
N PRO A 222 -6.20 -7.71 -12.27
CA PRO A 222 -6.27 -9.14 -12.55
C PRO A 222 -5.89 -9.99 -11.33
N SER A 223 -6.38 -11.22 -11.28
CA SER A 223 -5.90 -12.22 -10.32
C SER A 223 -5.60 -13.53 -11.04
N SER A 224 -4.51 -14.17 -10.64
CA SER A 224 -4.11 -15.49 -11.15
C SER A 224 -4.97 -16.63 -10.61
N THR A 225 -5.76 -16.40 -9.56
CA THR A 225 -6.42 -17.48 -8.81
C THR A 225 -7.94 -17.54 -8.99
N LYS A 226 -8.60 -16.40 -9.22
CA LYS A 226 -10.06 -16.30 -9.31
C LYS A 226 -10.45 -15.23 -10.30
N SER A 227 -11.50 -15.48 -11.04
CA SER A 227 -12.11 -14.48 -11.91
C SER A 227 -12.64 -13.30 -11.10
N ILE A 228 -12.74 -12.12 -11.72
CA ILE A 228 -13.35 -10.95 -11.07
C ILE A 228 -14.80 -11.22 -10.60
N GLY A 229 -15.60 -11.96 -11.37
CA GLY A 229 -16.98 -12.29 -10.98
C GLY A 229 -17.03 -13.10 -9.69
N GLU A 230 -16.17 -14.12 -9.53
CA GLU A 230 -16.08 -14.90 -8.30
C GLU A 230 -15.61 -14.08 -7.11
N ARG A 231 -14.61 -13.21 -7.32
CA ARG A 231 -14.11 -12.29 -6.29
C ARG A 231 -15.21 -11.33 -5.85
N GLN A 232 -15.96 -10.77 -6.80
CA GLN A 232 -17.06 -9.84 -6.53
C GLN A 232 -18.20 -10.52 -5.76
N LYS A 233 -18.62 -11.71 -6.21
CA LYS A 233 -19.65 -12.52 -5.52
C LYS A 233 -19.24 -12.87 -4.10
N SER A 234 -17.98 -13.26 -3.90
CA SER A 234 -17.43 -13.54 -2.57
C SER A 234 -17.44 -12.28 -1.68
N ALA A 235 -17.04 -11.13 -2.25
CA ALA A 235 -17.02 -9.85 -1.55
C ALA A 235 -18.43 -9.38 -1.14
N PHE A 236 -19.43 -9.54 -2.01
CA PHE A 236 -20.83 -9.23 -1.73
C PHE A 236 -21.40 -10.14 -0.65
N LYS A 237 -21.21 -11.46 -0.77
CA LYS A 237 -21.68 -12.44 0.22
C LYS A 237 -21.09 -12.17 1.59
N ALA A 238 -19.78 -11.93 1.68
CA ALA A 238 -19.09 -11.68 2.94
C ALA A 238 -19.59 -10.42 3.66
N ARG A 239 -20.16 -9.46 2.92
CA ARG A 239 -20.66 -8.17 3.43
C ARG A 239 -22.19 -8.12 3.56
N GLY A 240 -22.89 -9.22 3.27
CA GLY A 240 -24.36 -9.26 3.32
C GLY A 240 -25.04 -8.43 2.23
N LEU A 241 -24.38 -8.20 1.10
CA LEU A 241 -24.94 -7.48 -0.04
C LEU A 241 -25.75 -8.40 -0.96
N GLN A 242 -26.73 -7.82 -1.65
CA GLN A 242 -27.60 -8.49 -2.63
C GLN A 242 -26.79 -8.99 -3.83
N ILE A 243 -26.61 -10.32 -3.93
CA ILE A 243 -25.78 -10.95 -4.96
C ILE A 243 -26.43 -10.87 -6.35
N ASP A 244 -27.76 -10.84 -6.41
CA ASP A 244 -28.56 -10.69 -7.63
C ASP A 244 -28.26 -9.39 -8.39
N LEU A 245 -27.79 -8.35 -7.71
CA LEU A 245 -27.32 -7.12 -8.37
C LEU A 245 -26.13 -7.37 -9.31
N LEU A 246 -25.35 -8.43 -9.08
CA LEU A 246 -24.19 -8.77 -9.93
C LEU A 246 -24.61 -9.32 -11.30
N GLU A 247 -25.88 -9.68 -11.49
CA GLU A 247 -26.46 -10.08 -12.77
C GLU A 247 -27.05 -8.88 -13.55
N SER A 248 -26.88 -7.66 -13.03
CA SER A 248 -27.39 -6.44 -13.66
C SER A 248 -26.75 -6.19 -15.03
N ASN A 249 -27.57 -5.85 -16.03
CA ASN A 249 -27.11 -5.43 -17.35
C ASN A 249 -26.29 -4.12 -17.35
N LYS A 250 -26.33 -3.37 -16.23
CA LYS A 250 -25.50 -2.18 -16.02
C LYS A 250 -24.04 -2.52 -15.73
N LEU A 251 -23.77 -3.72 -15.22
CA LEU A 251 -22.45 -4.10 -14.71
C LEU A 251 -21.54 -4.61 -15.83
N VAL A 252 -20.36 -4.00 -15.95
CA VAL A 252 -19.30 -4.46 -16.85
C VAL A 252 -18.03 -4.66 -16.03
N TYR A 253 -17.51 -5.88 -15.99
CA TYR A 253 -16.26 -6.17 -15.32
C TYR A 253 -15.07 -5.80 -16.20
N ILE A 254 -14.07 -5.14 -15.59
CA ILE A 254 -12.82 -4.76 -16.22
C ILE A 254 -11.66 -5.30 -15.37
N GLU A 255 -10.86 -6.20 -15.94
CA GLU A 255 -9.62 -6.70 -15.33
C GLU A 255 -8.42 -6.05 -16.02
N ALA A 256 -7.86 -5.03 -15.38
CA ALA A 256 -6.71 -4.28 -15.90
C ALA A 256 -5.94 -3.62 -14.76
N ASP A 257 -4.72 -3.18 -15.05
CA ASP A 257 -3.88 -2.43 -14.11
C ASP A 257 -3.80 -0.96 -14.53
N ALA A 258 -4.36 -0.08 -13.71
CA ALA A 258 -4.39 1.36 -13.97
C ALA A 258 -2.98 1.96 -14.07
N SER A 259 -1.95 1.35 -13.45
CA SER A 259 -0.57 1.84 -13.53
C SER A 259 0.04 1.72 -14.93
N GLN A 260 -0.49 0.81 -15.75
CA GLN A 260 -0.03 0.55 -17.11
C GLN A 260 -0.52 1.62 -18.09
N GLN A 261 0.18 1.77 -19.21
CA GLN A 261 -0.22 2.69 -20.28
C GLN A 261 -1.69 2.45 -20.68
N LYS A 262 -2.45 3.54 -20.89
CA LYS A 262 -3.89 3.48 -21.17
C LYS A 262 -4.67 2.65 -20.14
N CYS A 263 -4.28 2.74 -18.87
CA CYS A 263 -4.84 1.97 -17.75
C CYS A 263 -4.79 0.44 -17.95
N GLY A 264 -3.87 -0.07 -18.76
CA GLY A 264 -3.76 -1.51 -19.08
C GLY A 264 -4.93 -2.05 -19.92
N LEU A 265 -5.73 -1.18 -20.54
CA LEU A 265 -6.86 -1.54 -21.38
C LEU A 265 -6.43 -1.78 -22.83
N SER A 266 -7.15 -2.65 -23.53
CA SER A 266 -7.02 -2.74 -24.99
C SER A 266 -7.45 -1.41 -25.65
N PRO A 267 -6.91 -1.06 -26.84
CA PRO A 267 -7.26 0.19 -27.50
C PRO A 267 -8.77 0.40 -27.67
N ALA A 268 -9.49 -0.65 -28.08
CA ALA A 268 -10.94 -0.57 -28.25
C ALA A 268 -11.68 -0.31 -26.93
N ARG A 269 -11.26 -0.96 -25.82
CA ARG A 269 -11.87 -0.76 -24.50
C ARG A 269 -11.55 0.60 -23.91
N TYR A 270 -10.32 1.07 -24.10
CA TYR A 270 -9.93 2.43 -23.69
C TYR A 270 -10.80 3.47 -24.40
N GLU A 271 -10.95 3.37 -25.72
CA GLU A 271 -11.79 4.30 -26.49
C GLU A 271 -13.27 4.23 -26.10
N GLU A 272 -13.82 3.04 -25.87
CA GLU A 272 -15.20 2.89 -25.38
C GLU A 272 -15.40 3.63 -24.06
N ILE A 273 -14.52 3.39 -23.08
CA ILE A 273 -14.63 3.99 -21.75
C ILE A 273 -14.40 5.50 -21.85
N ARG A 274 -13.36 5.96 -22.55
CA ARG A 274 -13.03 7.38 -22.75
C ARG A 274 -14.21 8.18 -23.30
N ASN A 275 -14.94 7.61 -24.26
CA ASN A 275 -16.07 8.28 -24.92
C ASN A 275 -17.37 8.21 -24.12
N SER A 276 -17.51 7.27 -23.18
CA SER A 276 -18.78 7.04 -22.47
C SER A 276 -18.76 7.43 -21.00
N VAL A 277 -17.60 7.41 -20.33
CA VAL A 277 -17.50 7.64 -18.89
C VAL A 277 -17.86 9.08 -18.55
N THR A 278 -18.69 9.24 -17.53
CA THR A 278 -19.11 10.56 -17.01
C THR A 278 -18.64 10.77 -15.57
N VAL A 279 -18.40 9.68 -14.84
CA VAL A 279 -17.89 9.72 -13.47
C VAL A 279 -16.81 8.66 -13.27
N ILE A 280 -15.65 9.06 -12.76
CA ILE A 280 -14.60 8.15 -12.30
C ILE A 280 -14.55 8.22 -10.78
N ILE A 281 -14.78 7.10 -10.11
CA ILE A 281 -14.60 6.94 -8.67
C ILE A 281 -13.34 6.11 -8.44
N HIS A 282 -12.24 6.80 -8.12
CA HIS A 282 -10.99 6.15 -7.76
C HIS A 282 -10.96 5.83 -6.26
N ASN A 283 -11.33 4.59 -5.94
CA ASN A 283 -11.35 4.03 -4.58
C ASN A 283 -10.25 2.97 -4.35
N ALA A 284 -9.65 2.44 -5.42
CA ALA A 284 -8.58 1.45 -5.30
C ALA A 284 -7.23 2.08 -4.93
N TRP A 285 -6.93 2.16 -3.64
CA TRP A 285 -5.61 2.56 -3.13
C TRP A 285 -4.97 1.45 -2.29
N ARG A 286 -3.64 1.31 -2.34
CA ARG A 286 -2.89 0.39 -1.46
C ARG A 286 -2.78 1.03 -0.08
N LEU A 287 -3.34 0.40 0.95
CA LEU A 287 -3.26 0.90 2.33
C LEU A 287 -2.14 0.18 3.08
N ASP A 288 -0.94 0.75 3.06
CA ASP A 288 0.18 0.29 3.90
C ASP A 288 1.01 1.49 4.37
N PHE A 289 0.68 2.01 5.55
CA PHE A 289 1.29 3.23 6.10
C PHE A 289 2.77 3.07 6.45
N ASN A 290 3.30 1.85 6.42
CA ASN A 290 4.72 1.63 6.69
C ASN A 290 5.58 1.87 5.45
N MET A 291 5.01 1.83 4.24
CA MET A 291 5.77 1.91 3.00
C MET A 291 6.24 3.35 2.71
N ALA A 292 7.45 3.48 2.16
CA ALA A 292 7.95 4.74 1.65
C ALA A 292 7.11 5.22 0.45
N ILE A 293 7.12 6.55 0.19
CA ILE A 293 6.36 7.11 -0.93
C ILE A 293 6.78 6.57 -2.29
N SER A 294 8.06 6.23 -2.46
CA SER A 294 8.57 5.60 -3.69
C SER A 294 7.83 4.29 -4.00
N SER A 295 7.47 3.53 -2.98
CA SER A 295 6.73 2.28 -3.13
C SER A 295 5.27 2.46 -3.52
N PHE A 296 4.76 3.71 -3.51
CA PHE A 296 3.43 4.08 -4.01
C PHE A 296 3.46 4.65 -5.43
N GLU A 297 4.62 4.67 -6.10
CA GLU A 297 4.73 5.25 -7.45
C GLU A 297 3.72 4.64 -8.43
N GLU A 298 3.53 3.33 -8.42
CA GLU A 298 2.55 2.65 -9.28
C GLU A 298 1.10 3.08 -8.98
N ASN A 299 0.79 3.33 -7.70
CA ASN A 299 -0.52 3.85 -7.29
C ASN A 299 -0.73 5.28 -7.78
N ILE A 300 0.28 6.14 -7.63
CA ILE A 300 0.25 7.53 -8.11
C ILE A 300 0.12 7.57 -9.63
N ARG A 301 0.90 6.73 -10.34
CA ARG A 301 0.82 6.55 -11.79
C ARG A 301 -0.57 6.08 -12.22
N GLY A 302 -1.16 5.14 -11.48
CA GLY A 302 -2.52 4.66 -11.72
C GLY A 302 -3.57 5.77 -11.58
N SER A 303 -3.49 6.57 -10.52
CA SER A 303 -4.32 7.77 -10.35
C SER A 303 -4.16 8.71 -11.53
N ARG A 304 -2.90 8.97 -11.95
CA ARG A 304 -2.61 9.87 -13.05
C ARG A 304 -3.19 9.38 -14.38
N ASN A 305 -3.01 8.10 -14.71
CA ASN A 305 -3.57 7.53 -15.95
C ASN A 305 -5.10 7.61 -15.98
N LEU A 306 -5.78 7.47 -14.83
CA LEU A 306 -7.24 7.63 -14.74
C LEU A 306 -7.66 9.11 -14.89
N VAL A 307 -6.85 10.05 -14.40
CA VAL A 307 -7.06 11.49 -14.64
C VAL A 307 -6.87 11.80 -16.12
N ASP A 308 -5.84 11.27 -16.76
CA ASP A 308 -5.61 11.45 -18.20
C ASP A 308 -6.77 10.86 -19.02
N LEU A 309 -7.30 9.69 -18.65
CA LEU A 309 -8.51 9.12 -19.26
C LEU A 309 -9.72 10.09 -19.19
N ALA A 310 -9.90 10.80 -18.07
CA ALA A 310 -10.95 11.81 -17.94
C ALA A 310 -10.68 13.05 -18.81
N LEU A 311 -9.43 13.53 -18.82
CA LEU A 311 -9.00 14.71 -19.59
C LEU A 311 -9.01 14.46 -21.10
N ASP A 312 -8.77 13.23 -21.53
CA ASP A 312 -8.82 12.81 -22.94
C ASP A 312 -10.25 12.55 -23.42
N SER A 313 -11.25 12.55 -22.53
CA SER A 313 -12.66 12.36 -22.91
C SER A 313 -13.14 13.48 -23.85
N PRO A 314 -13.94 13.18 -24.89
CA PRO A 314 -14.60 14.22 -25.67
C PRO A 314 -15.54 15.09 -24.82
N HIS A 315 -15.93 14.60 -23.64
CA HIS A 315 -16.80 15.27 -22.68
C HIS A 315 -16.05 15.75 -21.42
N LYS A 316 -14.73 15.91 -21.48
CA LYS A 316 -13.85 16.22 -20.32
C LYS A 316 -14.33 17.33 -19.39
N GLN A 317 -15.03 18.36 -19.90
CA GLN A 317 -15.58 19.45 -19.09
C GLN A 317 -16.68 19.02 -18.12
N ASN A 318 -17.31 17.88 -18.39
CA ASN A 318 -18.42 17.33 -17.62
C ASN A 318 -18.07 16.02 -16.91
N VAL A 319 -16.88 15.46 -17.14
CA VAL A 319 -16.43 14.25 -16.44
C VAL A 319 -16.07 14.62 -15.01
N ARG A 320 -16.62 13.89 -14.04
CA ARG A 320 -16.29 14.06 -12.62
C ARG A 320 -15.31 13.02 -12.16
N PHE A 321 -14.25 13.46 -11.48
CA PHE A 321 -13.28 12.57 -10.85
C PHE A 321 -13.42 12.66 -9.33
N LEU A 322 -13.71 11.53 -8.68
CA LEU A 322 -13.80 11.43 -7.23
C LEU A 322 -12.68 10.52 -6.74
N PHE A 323 -11.81 11.05 -5.88
CA PHE A 323 -10.75 10.28 -5.23
C PHE A 323 -11.15 9.97 -3.79
N THR A 324 -11.04 8.70 -3.39
CA THR A 324 -11.26 8.31 -2.00
C THR A 324 -9.96 8.43 -1.23
N SER A 325 -9.87 9.41 -0.33
CA SER A 325 -8.74 9.60 0.58
C SER A 325 -9.03 9.06 1.99
N SER A 326 -8.08 9.22 2.91
CA SER A 326 -8.21 8.88 4.32
C SER A 326 -7.96 10.11 5.18
N VAL A 327 -8.69 10.23 6.30
CA VAL A 327 -8.38 11.22 7.35
C VAL A 327 -6.96 11.06 7.91
N GLY A 328 -6.33 9.90 7.69
CA GLY A 328 -4.91 9.67 7.94
C GLY A 328 -3.98 10.69 7.28
N ALA A 329 -4.36 11.21 6.10
CA ALA A 329 -3.58 12.23 5.39
C ALA A 329 -3.45 13.56 6.17
N ALA A 330 -4.36 13.82 7.11
CA ALA A 330 -4.36 15.00 7.95
C ALA A 330 -3.70 14.79 9.32
N GLN A 331 -3.21 13.58 9.64
CA GLN A 331 -2.69 13.27 10.98
C GLN A 331 -1.46 14.10 11.39
N GLY A 332 -0.66 14.57 10.42
CA GLY A 332 0.46 15.47 10.69
C GLY A 332 0.06 16.92 10.95
N TRP A 333 -1.21 17.29 10.82
CA TRP A 333 -1.66 18.68 10.92
C TRP A 333 -1.37 19.27 12.31
N ASP A 334 -0.84 20.49 12.30
CA ASP A 334 -0.62 21.25 13.52
C ASP A 334 -1.95 21.81 14.02
N ASN A 335 -2.52 21.13 15.01
CA ASN A 335 -3.81 21.50 15.63
C ASN A 335 -3.78 22.91 16.26
N LEU A 336 -2.61 23.51 16.51
CA LEU A 336 -2.52 24.90 16.97
C LEU A 336 -2.98 25.90 15.89
N LYS A 337 -2.99 25.49 14.61
CA LYS A 337 -3.50 26.27 13.48
C LYS A 337 -5.03 26.18 13.32
N GLY A 338 -5.70 25.43 14.20
CA GLY A 338 -7.15 25.18 14.12
C GLY A 338 -7.49 23.85 13.45
N PRO A 339 -8.78 23.63 13.09
CA PRO A 339 -9.20 22.43 12.39
C PRO A 339 -8.51 22.31 11.03
N PHE A 340 -8.35 21.08 10.53
CA PHE A 340 -7.82 20.86 9.19
C PHE A 340 -8.76 21.50 8.14
N PRO A 341 -8.25 22.33 7.22
CA PRO A 341 -9.09 23.04 6.26
C PRO A 341 -9.64 22.06 5.20
N GLU A 342 -10.92 22.22 4.83
CA GLU A 342 -11.52 21.54 3.68
C GLU A 342 -11.30 22.32 2.36
N GLU A 343 -10.08 22.87 2.21
CA GLU A 343 -9.64 23.68 1.06
C GLU A 343 -8.39 23.08 0.42
N VAL A 344 -8.04 23.52 -0.79
CA VAL A 344 -6.85 23.02 -1.50
C VAL A 344 -5.57 23.45 -0.77
N MET A 345 -4.76 22.47 -0.39
CA MET A 345 -3.47 22.69 0.25
C MET A 345 -2.36 22.78 -0.80
N GLU A 346 -1.84 23.98 -1.05
CA GLU A 346 -0.82 24.21 -2.10
C GLU A 346 0.60 23.73 -1.76
N LYS A 347 0.88 23.44 -0.48
CA LYS A 347 2.21 22.98 -0.05
C LYS A 347 2.10 21.60 0.58
N ALA A 348 3.06 20.72 0.25
CA ALA A 348 3.32 19.45 0.93
C ALA A 348 3.89 19.68 2.35
N ASN A 349 3.23 20.53 3.13
CA ASN A 349 3.61 20.94 4.47
C ASN A 349 2.94 20.09 5.56
N THR A 350 2.19 19.05 5.18
CA THR A 350 1.74 18.04 6.13
C THR A 350 2.95 17.20 6.53
N PRO A 351 3.38 17.24 7.80
CA PRO A 351 4.39 16.32 8.32
C PRO A 351 3.98 14.88 8.00
N PRO A 352 4.95 13.98 7.72
CA PRO A 352 4.65 12.57 7.59
C PRO A 352 3.89 12.08 8.82
N SER A 353 2.89 11.23 8.59
CA SER A 353 2.14 10.59 9.66
C SER A 353 2.99 9.48 10.27
N GLY A 354 3.73 9.81 11.33
CA GLY A 354 4.30 8.87 12.30
C GLY A 354 5.48 8.03 11.82
#